data_AF-A0A355EZ16-F1
#
_entry.id   AF-A0A355EZ16-F1
#
_cell.length_a   1.000
_cell.length_b   1.000
_cell.length_c   1.000
_cell.angle_alpha   90.00
_cell.angle_beta   90.00
_cell.angle_gamma   90.00
#
_symmetry.space_group_name_H-M   'P 1'
#
loop_
_entity.id
_entity.type
_entity.pdbx_description
1 polymer ?
#
loop_
_entity_poly.entity_id
_entity_poly.type
_entity_poly.pdbx_seq_one_letter_code
_entity_poly.pdbx_strand_id
1 'polypeptide(L)'
;MSLARSAPQLRTAFALLVLLEGSAAAQELDTAVAALVRISGTRDDTPVRGSGFVVGLDAEKATIVTAAHVIEGVQQLTVTFAADLAESFPAGKVLGMDAGSPNGLAVFQVRGGPFPADVTFLRFDAESRPALGASLYLLGFPEMAPAPRTAQRVLSARSGALLLIDQGIGEGFSGGPVLQDGKVVGVITDTDDQTTYAANARVAREALEGWGVRLCVPGPAGTLAGIEYVRICPGTFAMGSAPADRFAEDDETPIRQVTVSEFWIGRTEVTNAQFRQFRPGHPAKDGDALPVVKVTWSEANAACESFGGRLPTEAEWE
;
A
#
# COMPACT_ATOMS: atom_id res chain seq x y z
N MET A 1 -34.09 -3.47 54.24
CA MET A 1 -33.95 -4.75 53.50
C MET A 1 -33.64 -4.43 52.05
N SER A 2 -32.63 -5.10 51.52
CA SER A 2 -31.86 -4.78 50.31
C SER A 2 -32.66 -4.90 49.00
N LEU A 3 -32.44 -3.97 48.06
CA LEU A 3 -32.80 -4.09 46.64
C LEU A 3 -31.50 -4.26 45.85
N ALA A 4 -31.24 -5.48 45.37
CA ALA A 4 -30.20 -5.75 44.39
C ALA A 4 -30.80 -5.67 42.98
N ARG A 5 -30.34 -4.73 42.15
CA ARG A 5 -30.51 -4.76 40.69
C ARG A 5 -29.26 -5.38 40.07
N SER A 6 -29.44 -6.49 39.37
CA SER A 6 -28.40 -7.16 38.57
C SER A 6 -28.13 -6.38 37.28
N ALA A 7 -26.86 -6.11 36.98
CA ALA A 7 -26.40 -5.55 35.72
C ALA A 7 -26.03 -6.67 34.72
N PRO A 8 -26.46 -6.60 33.45
CA PRO A 8 -25.85 -7.38 32.39
C PRO A 8 -25.57 -6.54 31.14
N GLN A 9 -24.43 -5.86 31.01
CA GLN A 9 -24.05 -5.19 29.74
C GLN A 9 -22.54 -5.13 29.39
N LEU A 10 -21.63 -5.74 30.16
CA LEU A 10 -20.18 -5.56 29.91
C LEU A 10 -19.48 -6.69 29.12
N ARG A 11 -20.10 -7.86 28.94
CA ARG A 11 -19.43 -9.00 28.28
C ARG A 11 -19.58 -9.04 26.75
N THR A 12 -20.67 -8.50 26.20
CA THR A 12 -20.95 -8.55 24.76
C THR A 12 -20.14 -7.52 23.96
N ALA A 13 -19.87 -6.35 24.55
CA ALA A 13 -19.07 -5.31 23.90
C ALA A 13 -17.57 -5.69 23.78
N PHE A 14 -17.02 -6.39 24.77
CA PHE A 14 -15.62 -6.82 24.77
C PHE A 14 -15.34 -7.91 23.74
N ALA A 15 -16.27 -8.87 23.57
CA ALA A 15 -16.14 -9.92 22.56
C ALA A 15 -16.26 -9.37 21.13
N LEU A 16 -17.14 -8.40 20.91
CA LEU A 16 -17.30 -7.75 19.60
C LEU A 16 -16.09 -6.88 19.25
N LEU A 17 -15.52 -6.14 20.22
CA LEU A 17 -14.31 -5.33 20.01
C LEU A 17 -13.09 -6.20 19.69
N VAL A 18 -12.89 -7.32 20.41
CA VAL A 18 -11.79 -8.27 20.15
C VAL A 18 -11.94 -8.97 18.80
N LEU A 19 -13.17 -9.28 18.37
CA LEU A 19 -13.43 -9.83 17.03
C LEU A 19 -13.18 -8.80 15.92
N LEU A 20 -13.52 -7.52 16.14
CA LEU A 20 -13.27 -6.43 15.19
C LEU A 20 -11.77 -6.11 15.06
N GLU A 21 -11.04 -6.02 16.16
CA GLU A 21 -9.58 -5.82 16.17
C GLU A 21 -8.84 -7.00 15.51
N GLY A 22 -9.29 -8.24 15.78
CA GLY A 22 -8.76 -9.43 15.12
C GLY A 22 -9.03 -9.46 13.61
N SER A 23 -10.19 -8.93 13.17
CA SER A 23 -10.54 -8.86 11.75
C SER A 23 -9.75 -7.77 10.99
N ALA A 24 -9.49 -6.62 11.63
CA ALA A 24 -8.71 -5.55 11.04
C ALA A 24 -7.23 -5.94 10.87
N ALA A 25 -6.62 -6.53 11.91
CA ALA A 25 -5.23 -6.98 11.83
C ALA A 25 -5.03 -8.11 10.80
N ALA A 26 -6.02 -8.99 10.63
CA ALA A 26 -6.00 -10.01 9.59
C ALA A 26 -6.05 -9.38 8.19
N GLN A 27 -6.95 -8.41 7.98
CA GLN A 27 -7.08 -7.71 6.71
C GLN A 27 -5.82 -6.91 6.33
N GLU A 28 -5.14 -6.31 7.31
CA GLU A 28 -3.85 -5.64 7.11
C GLU A 28 -2.75 -6.61 6.65
N LEU A 29 -2.71 -7.82 7.24
CA LEU A 29 -1.76 -8.85 6.83
C LEU A 29 -2.08 -9.41 5.45
N ASP A 30 -3.35 -9.62 5.11
CA ASP A 30 -3.76 -10.05 3.77
C ASP A 30 -3.36 -9.01 2.72
N THR A 31 -3.57 -7.73 3.01
CA THR A 31 -3.10 -6.62 2.17
C THR A 31 -1.58 -6.66 2.00
N ALA A 32 -0.83 -6.89 3.09
CA ALA A 32 0.61 -6.94 3.00
C ALA A 32 1.14 -8.16 2.24
N VAL A 33 0.47 -9.32 2.36
CA VAL A 33 0.78 -10.51 1.56
C VAL A 33 0.52 -10.22 0.08
N ALA A 34 -0.58 -9.55 -0.28
CA ALA A 34 -0.91 -9.21 -1.66
C ALA A 34 0.09 -8.26 -2.33
N ALA A 35 0.85 -7.48 -1.55
CA ALA A 35 1.94 -6.62 -2.04
C ALA A 35 3.30 -7.35 -2.14
N LEU A 36 3.40 -8.58 -1.64
CA LEU A 36 4.66 -9.32 -1.60
C LEU A 36 4.98 -9.90 -2.99
N VAL A 37 6.27 -10.00 -3.29
CA VAL A 37 6.74 -10.65 -4.51
C VAL A 37 7.86 -11.64 -4.25
N ARG A 38 7.89 -12.71 -5.03
CA ARG A 38 9.03 -13.62 -5.12
C ARG A 38 9.94 -13.12 -6.23
N ILE A 39 11.21 -12.96 -5.91
CA ILE A 39 12.25 -12.59 -6.86
C ILE A 39 13.03 -13.86 -7.19
N SER A 40 13.28 -14.10 -8.47
CA SER A 40 14.00 -15.28 -8.96
C SER A 40 14.94 -14.91 -10.10
N GLY A 41 16.07 -15.62 -10.22
CA GLY A 41 17.00 -15.47 -11.33
C GLY A 41 18.19 -16.43 -11.17
N THR A 42 19.28 -16.16 -11.87
CA THR A 42 20.51 -16.95 -11.82
C THR A 42 21.73 -16.07 -11.55
N ARG A 43 22.65 -16.54 -10.70
CA ARG A 43 23.96 -15.93 -10.46
C ARG A 43 25.00 -17.05 -10.56
N ASP A 44 25.95 -16.93 -11.49
CA ASP A 44 26.96 -17.95 -11.75
C ASP A 44 26.34 -19.36 -11.91
N ASP A 45 25.30 -19.45 -12.75
CA ASP A 45 24.49 -20.66 -13.00
C ASP A 45 23.76 -21.24 -11.78
N THR A 46 23.83 -20.58 -10.62
CA THR A 46 23.13 -20.96 -9.40
C THR A 46 21.81 -20.18 -9.30
N PRO A 47 20.67 -20.87 -9.09
CA PRO A 47 19.41 -20.19 -8.85
C PRO A 47 19.48 -19.28 -7.62
N VAL A 48 19.02 -18.04 -7.76
CA VAL A 48 18.85 -17.10 -6.66
C VAL A 48 17.36 -16.90 -6.41
N ARG A 49 16.97 -16.92 -5.14
CA ARG A 49 15.61 -16.59 -4.71
C ARG A 49 15.65 -15.58 -3.57
N GLY A 50 14.68 -14.69 -3.57
CA GLY A 50 14.47 -13.76 -2.46
C GLY A 50 13.07 -13.19 -2.49
N SER A 51 12.83 -12.28 -1.57
CA SER A 51 11.56 -11.56 -1.44
C SER A 51 11.72 -10.12 -1.85
N GLY A 52 10.60 -9.51 -2.22
CA GLY A 52 10.46 -8.07 -2.30
C GLY A 52 9.03 -7.70 -1.98
N PHE A 53 8.74 -6.41 -2.06
CA PHE A 53 7.36 -5.94 -2.01
C PHE A 53 7.17 -4.69 -2.85
N VAL A 54 5.94 -4.50 -3.30
CA VAL A 54 5.53 -3.36 -4.11
C VAL A 54 5.47 -2.12 -3.23
N VAL A 55 6.12 -1.04 -3.66
CA VAL A 55 6.10 0.29 -3.00
C VAL A 55 5.51 1.38 -3.89
N GLY A 56 5.18 1.05 -5.13
CA GLY A 56 4.45 1.89 -6.06
C GLY A 56 3.85 1.04 -7.17
N LEU A 57 2.61 1.31 -7.53
CA LEU A 57 1.83 0.54 -8.50
C LEU A 57 1.09 1.50 -9.42
N ASP A 58 1.10 1.22 -10.71
CA ASP A 58 0.14 1.75 -11.67
C ASP A 58 -0.19 0.70 -12.73
N ALA A 59 -0.97 1.09 -13.74
CA ALA A 59 -1.45 0.18 -14.77
C ALA A 59 -0.33 -0.52 -15.59
N GLU A 60 0.86 0.08 -15.70
CA GLU A 60 1.93 -0.40 -16.59
C GLU A 60 3.23 -0.76 -15.86
N LYS A 61 3.45 -0.23 -14.66
CA LYS A 61 4.65 -0.50 -13.85
C LYS A 61 4.33 -0.77 -12.37
N ALA A 62 5.11 -1.68 -11.81
CA ALA A 62 5.23 -1.89 -10.37
C ALA A 62 6.67 -1.54 -9.95
N THR A 63 6.83 -0.84 -8.83
CA THR A 63 8.13 -0.52 -8.24
C THR A 63 8.33 -1.44 -7.04
N ILE A 64 9.39 -2.24 -7.08
CA ILE A 64 9.70 -3.28 -6.10
C ILE A 64 10.93 -2.87 -5.31
N VAL A 65 10.84 -2.97 -3.98
CA VAL A 65 12.00 -2.89 -3.09
C VAL A 65 12.40 -4.29 -2.62
N THR A 66 13.69 -4.50 -2.42
CA THR A 66 14.29 -5.75 -1.93
C THR A 66 15.66 -5.46 -1.28
N ALA A 67 16.31 -6.50 -0.77
CA ALA A 67 17.69 -6.43 -0.31
C ALA A 67 18.65 -6.48 -1.51
N ALA A 68 19.76 -5.74 -1.46
CA ALA A 68 20.65 -5.58 -2.61
C ALA A 68 21.22 -6.91 -3.10
N HIS A 69 21.66 -7.78 -2.19
CA HIS A 69 22.25 -9.07 -2.51
C HIS A 69 21.25 -10.06 -3.13
N VAL A 70 19.95 -9.77 -3.13
CA VAL A 70 18.94 -10.58 -3.84
C VAL A 70 19.04 -10.38 -5.35
N ILE A 71 19.46 -9.20 -5.82
CA ILE A 71 19.48 -8.87 -7.26
C ILE A 71 20.87 -8.54 -7.80
N GLU A 72 21.86 -8.29 -6.95
CA GLU A 72 23.22 -7.94 -7.34
C GLU A 72 23.83 -9.03 -8.24
N GLY A 73 24.26 -8.71 -9.46
CA GLY A 73 24.84 -9.69 -10.39
C GLY A 73 23.90 -10.82 -10.83
N VAL A 74 22.58 -10.70 -10.59
CA VAL A 74 21.60 -11.71 -11.02
C VAL A 74 21.19 -11.48 -12.48
N GLN A 75 21.22 -12.56 -13.26
CA GLN A 75 20.74 -12.62 -14.63
C GLN A 75 19.32 -13.20 -14.67
N GLN A 76 18.58 -12.88 -15.73
CA GLN A 76 17.21 -13.37 -15.94
C GLN A 76 16.28 -13.12 -14.75
N LEU A 77 16.41 -11.93 -14.15
CA LEU A 77 15.64 -11.53 -12.99
C LEU A 77 14.14 -11.47 -13.33
N THR A 78 13.35 -12.23 -12.59
CA THR A 78 11.89 -12.31 -12.72
C THR A 78 11.20 -12.10 -11.38
N VAL A 79 9.96 -11.65 -11.44
CA VAL A 79 9.11 -11.34 -10.30
C VAL A 79 7.80 -12.10 -10.42
N THR A 80 7.48 -12.92 -9.43
CA THR A 80 6.15 -13.53 -9.25
C THR A 80 5.40 -12.77 -8.16
N PHE A 81 4.19 -12.27 -8.42
CA PHE A 81 3.40 -11.60 -7.38
C PHE A 81 2.73 -12.62 -6.47
N ALA A 82 2.63 -12.34 -5.16
CA ALA A 82 1.89 -13.21 -4.25
C ALA A 82 0.38 -13.29 -4.58
N ALA A 83 -0.17 -12.22 -5.16
CA ALA A 83 -1.54 -12.15 -5.64
C ALA A 83 -1.84 -13.15 -6.77
N ASP A 84 -0.84 -13.51 -7.60
CA ASP A 84 -0.95 -14.56 -8.60
C ASP A 84 0.41 -15.25 -8.81
N LEU A 85 0.49 -16.49 -8.32
CA LEU A 85 1.70 -17.30 -8.36
C LEU A 85 1.90 -18.05 -9.69
N ALA A 86 0.93 -17.96 -10.61
CA ALA A 86 0.97 -18.66 -11.89
C ALA A 86 1.82 -17.93 -12.94
N GLU A 87 1.98 -16.61 -12.83
CA GLU A 87 2.69 -15.78 -13.80
C GLU A 87 3.95 -15.15 -13.20
N SER A 88 4.97 -14.93 -14.04
CA SER A 88 6.18 -14.22 -13.65
C SER A 88 6.54 -13.17 -14.70
N PHE A 89 6.91 -12.01 -14.20
CA PHE A 89 7.17 -10.83 -15.00
C PHE A 89 8.68 -10.55 -15.03
N PRO A 90 9.26 -10.18 -16.17
CA PRO A 90 10.67 -9.81 -16.22
C PRO A 90 10.90 -8.52 -15.44
N ALA A 91 11.98 -8.49 -14.65
CA ALA A 91 12.44 -7.24 -14.07
C ALA A 91 12.89 -6.28 -15.18
N GLY A 92 12.49 -5.02 -15.05
CA GLY A 92 12.88 -3.93 -15.92
C GLY A 92 14.05 -3.15 -15.34
N LYS A 93 13.90 -1.84 -15.21
CA LYS A 93 14.98 -0.92 -14.84
C LYS A 93 15.26 -0.98 -13.33
N VAL A 94 16.51 -1.23 -12.94
CA VAL A 94 17.01 -0.94 -11.59
C VAL A 94 17.12 0.58 -11.43
N LEU A 95 16.43 1.14 -10.44
CA LEU A 95 16.43 2.58 -10.17
C LEU A 95 17.56 2.97 -9.22
N GLY A 96 17.90 2.09 -8.28
CA GLY A 96 19.02 2.27 -7.37
C GLY A 96 19.31 1.02 -6.56
N MET A 97 20.54 0.92 -6.08
CA MET A 97 21.05 -0.21 -5.30
C MET A 97 22.26 0.25 -4.48
N ASP A 98 22.31 -0.16 -3.22
CA ASP A 98 23.48 -0.05 -2.36
C ASP A 98 24.20 -1.41 -2.32
N ALA A 99 25.10 -1.62 -3.27
CA ALA A 99 25.81 -2.89 -3.47
C ALA A 99 27.00 -3.06 -2.52
N GLY A 100 27.36 -4.30 -2.20
CA GLY A 100 28.54 -4.62 -1.38
C GLY A 100 28.38 -4.39 0.14
N SER A 101 27.19 -3.98 0.58
CA SER A 101 26.79 -3.95 1.99
C SER A 101 25.81 -5.09 2.25
N PRO A 102 25.99 -5.93 3.28
CA PRO A 102 25.00 -6.96 3.65
C PRO A 102 23.67 -6.35 4.10
N ASN A 103 23.65 -5.05 4.40
CA ASN A 103 22.45 -4.30 4.76
C ASN A 103 21.97 -3.36 3.64
N GLY A 104 22.49 -3.56 2.44
CA GLY A 104 22.14 -2.78 1.26
C GLY A 104 20.71 -3.06 0.80
N LEU A 105 20.07 -2.04 0.25
CA LEU A 105 18.76 -2.15 -0.38
C LEU A 105 18.90 -2.01 -1.89
N ALA A 106 17.89 -2.51 -2.60
CA ALA A 106 17.73 -2.25 -4.01
C ALA A 106 16.26 -1.96 -4.36
N VAL A 107 16.08 -1.20 -5.42
CA VAL A 107 14.77 -0.89 -5.98
C VAL A 107 14.81 -0.94 -7.50
N PHE A 108 13.80 -1.58 -8.08
CA PHE A 108 13.68 -1.75 -9.52
C PHE A 108 12.22 -1.71 -9.96
N GLN A 109 12.00 -1.55 -11.26
CA GLN A 109 10.68 -1.55 -11.87
C GLN A 109 10.42 -2.88 -12.56
N VAL A 110 9.22 -3.40 -12.42
CA VAL A 110 8.64 -4.41 -13.31
C VAL A 110 7.75 -3.68 -14.32
N ARG A 111 7.79 -4.07 -15.60
CA ARG A 111 6.98 -3.49 -16.68
C ARG A 111 6.29 -4.59 -17.47
N GLY A 112 5.24 -4.20 -18.19
CA GLY A 112 4.52 -5.11 -19.09
C GLY A 112 3.26 -5.68 -18.46
N GLY A 113 2.49 -4.83 -17.75
CA GLY A 113 1.15 -5.18 -17.28
C GLY A 113 0.18 -5.56 -18.42
N PRO A 114 -1.06 -5.95 -18.07
CA PRO A 114 -1.69 -5.77 -16.77
C PRO A 114 -1.08 -6.66 -15.68
N PHE A 115 -0.95 -6.13 -14.46
CA PHE A 115 -0.61 -6.94 -13.29
C PHE A 115 -1.86 -7.62 -12.73
N PRO A 116 -1.70 -8.69 -11.92
CA PRO A 116 -2.84 -9.33 -11.27
C PRO A 116 -3.65 -8.30 -10.46
N ALA A 117 -4.97 -8.38 -10.56
CA ALA A 117 -5.86 -7.33 -10.04
C ALA A 117 -5.70 -7.13 -8.52
N ASP A 118 -5.48 -8.20 -7.77
CA ASP A 118 -5.36 -8.13 -6.31
C ASP A 118 -3.98 -7.64 -5.84
N VAL A 119 -3.04 -7.31 -6.75
CA VAL A 119 -1.77 -6.68 -6.35
C VAL A 119 -2.03 -5.33 -5.71
N THR A 120 -1.41 -5.13 -4.55
CA THR A 120 -1.39 -3.85 -3.84
C THR A 120 0.05 -3.40 -3.58
N PHE A 121 0.24 -2.33 -2.82
CA PHE A 121 1.54 -1.80 -2.44
C PHE A 121 1.55 -1.39 -0.97
N LEU A 122 2.74 -1.43 -0.38
CA LEU A 122 2.95 -1.07 1.01
C LEU A 122 3.54 0.32 1.15
N ARG A 123 3.24 0.94 2.31
CA ARG A 123 3.78 2.25 2.69
C ARG A 123 4.73 2.10 3.87
N PHE A 124 5.84 2.82 3.79
CA PHE A 124 6.77 2.96 4.92
C PHE A 124 6.19 3.86 6.00
N ASP A 125 6.25 3.42 7.26
CA ASP A 125 6.10 4.29 8.42
C ASP A 125 7.48 4.75 8.88
N ALA A 126 8.00 5.80 8.23
CA ALA A 126 9.33 6.35 8.52
C ALA A 126 9.43 7.02 9.90
N GLU A 127 8.30 7.33 10.53
CA GLU A 127 8.26 7.92 11.86
C GLU A 127 8.13 6.87 12.95
N SER A 128 7.75 5.64 12.60
CA SER A 128 7.70 4.52 13.54
C SER A 128 9.07 4.25 14.17
N ARG A 129 9.03 4.00 15.49
CA ARG A 129 10.15 3.54 16.29
C ARG A 129 9.67 2.38 17.16
N PRO A 130 9.49 1.17 16.60
CA PRO A 130 8.92 0.03 17.31
C PRO A 130 9.66 -0.22 18.61
N ALA A 131 8.97 -0.31 19.76
CA ALA A 131 9.63 -0.48 21.06
C ALA A 131 10.42 -1.80 21.13
N LEU A 132 11.46 -1.86 21.99
CA LEU A 132 12.08 -3.16 22.29
C LEU A 132 11.02 -4.06 22.93
N GLY A 133 10.97 -5.32 22.53
CA GLY A 133 9.89 -6.23 22.92
C GLY A 133 8.61 -6.10 22.08
N ALA A 134 8.53 -5.18 21.11
CA ALA A 134 7.38 -5.06 20.24
C ALA A 134 7.27 -6.27 19.31
N SER A 135 6.02 -6.74 19.10
CA SER A 135 5.70 -7.75 18.12
C SER A 135 5.79 -7.18 16.70
N LEU A 136 6.46 -7.90 15.82
CA LEU A 136 6.68 -7.58 14.42
C LEU A 136 6.24 -8.76 13.55
N TYR A 137 5.75 -8.47 12.35
CA TYR A 137 5.39 -9.48 11.35
C TYR A 137 6.35 -9.40 10.17
N LEU A 138 7.06 -10.48 9.91
CA LEU A 138 8.04 -10.60 8.85
C LEU A 138 7.43 -11.44 7.73
N LEU A 139 7.37 -10.87 6.52
CA LEU A 139 6.77 -11.53 5.38
C LEU A 139 7.86 -11.86 4.36
N GLY A 140 7.74 -13.02 3.71
CA GLY A 140 8.68 -13.43 2.69
C GLY A 140 8.25 -14.69 1.96
N PHE A 141 9.03 -15.06 0.96
CA PHE A 141 8.95 -16.32 0.23
C PHE A 141 10.10 -17.22 0.67
N PRO A 142 9.88 -18.09 1.68
CA PRO A 142 10.91 -19.03 2.10
C PRO A 142 11.41 -19.85 0.93
N GLU A 143 12.70 -20.20 0.97
CA GLU A 143 13.29 -21.06 -0.04
C GLU A 143 12.47 -22.36 -0.18
N MET A 144 12.20 -22.77 -1.43
CA MET A 144 11.36 -23.93 -1.79
C MET A 144 9.85 -23.84 -1.47
N ALA A 145 9.36 -22.77 -0.83
CA ALA A 145 7.93 -22.64 -0.56
C ALA A 145 7.14 -22.25 -1.83
N PRO A 146 5.97 -22.88 -2.09
CA PRO A 146 5.13 -22.48 -3.22
C PRO A 146 4.45 -21.13 -2.98
N ALA A 147 4.23 -20.77 -1.71
CA ALA A 147 3.46 -19.61 -1.27
C ALA A 147 4.26 -18.80 -0.22
N PRO A 148 3.92 -17.50 -0.05
CA PRO A 148 4.57 -16.67 0.96
C PRO A 148 4.23 -17.13 2.38
N ARG A 149 5.05 -16.71 3.34
CA ARG A 149 4.85 -16.97 4.77
C ARG A 149 5.00 -15.68 5.57
N THR A 150 4.24 -15.66 6.66
CA THR A 150 4.31 -14.63 7.70
C THR A 150 4.89 -15.27 8.96
N ALA A 151 5.89 -14.63 9.56
CA ALA A 151 6.43 -15.02 10.86
C ALA A 151 6.28 -13.86 11.85
N GLN A 152 5.75 -14.17 13.03
CA GLN A 152 5.73 -13.21 14.14
C GLN A 152 7.03 -13.30 14.92
N ARG A 153 7.66 -12.16 15.17
CA ARG A 153 8.92 -12.01 15.90
C ARG A 153 8.88 -10.80 16.82
N VAL A 154 9.93 -10.62 17.59
CA VAL A 154 10.07 -9.53 18.56
C VAL A 154 11.31 -8.71 18.23
N LEU A 155 11.17 -7.38 18.32
CA LEU A 155 12.33 -6.50 18.24
C LEU A 155 13.21 -6.69 19.48
N SER A 156 14.42 -7.23 19.31
CA SER A 156 15.35 -7.50 20.40
C SER A 156 16.31 -6.34 20.66
N ALA A 157 16.78 -5.65 19.61
CA ALA A 157 17.69 -4.52 19.72
C ALA A 157 17.60 -3.58 18.51
N ARG A 158 18.32 -2.46 18.59
CA ARG A 158 18.56 -1.54 17.47
C ARG A 158 20.03 -1.21 17.39
N SER A 159 20.58 -1.16 16.19
CA SER A 159 21.97 -0.79 15.95
C SER A 159 22.06 0.15 14.76
N GLY A 160 22.19 1.46 15.03
CA GLY A 160 22.17 2.49 14.00
C GLY A 160 20.91 2.42 13.13
N ALA A 161 21.08 2.08 11.85
CA ALA A 161 20.01 1.94 10.88
C ALA A 161 19.25 0.59 10.97
N LEU A 162 19.74 -0.36 11.76
CA LEU A 162 19.22 -1.73 11.78
C LEU A 162 18.27 -1.99 12.94
N LEU A 163 17.19 -2.69 12.62
CA LEU A 163 16.36 -3.43 13.56
C LEU A 163 16.96 -4.83 13.71
N LEU A 164 17.22 -5.25 14.94
CA LEU A 164 17.64 -6.60 15.27
C LEU A 164 16.44 -7.32 15.84
N ILE A 165 16.01 -8.35 15.13
CA ILE A 165 14.78 -9.09 15.37
C ILE A 165 15.18 -10.48 15.86
N ASP A 166 14.49 -10.97 16.89
CA ASP A 166 14.82 -12.26 17.46
C ASP A 166 14.69 -13.42 16.46
N GLN A 167 15.58 -14.41 16.61
CA GLN A 167 15.61 -15.65 15.83
C GLN A 167 15.93 -15.46 14.34
N GLY A 168 16.63 -16.43 13.77
CA GLY A 168 16.71 -16.57 12.33
C GLY A 168 15.34 -16.86 11.71
N ILE A 169 15.12 -16.35 10.50
CA ILE A 169 13.88 -16.60 9.73
C ILE A 169 14.10 -17.51 8.52
N GLY A 170 15.35 -17.92 8.27
CA GLY A 170 15.75 -18.79 7.18
C GLY A 170 15.81 -18.08 5.83
N GLU A 171 16.30 -18.82 4.83
CA GLU A 171 16.52 -18.30 3.48
C GLU A 171 15.23 -17.90 2.76
N GLY A 172 15.36 -16.90 1.88
CA GLY A 172 14.27 -16.41 1.01
C GLY A 172 13.47 -15.24 1.56
N PHE A 173 13.56 -14.91 2.86
CA PHE A 173 12.90 -13.74 3.45
C PHE A 173 13.61 -12.41 3.14
N SER A 174 14.89 -12.45 2.77
CA SER A 174 15.67 -11.28 2.40
C SER A 174 14.95 -10.43 1.34
N GLY A 175 14.79 -9.14 1.63
CA GLY A 175 14.04 -8.15 0.86
C GLY A 175 12.55 -8.05 1.19
N GLY A 176 12.02 -8.93 2.03
CA GLY A 176 10.65 -8.87 2.52
C GLY A 176 10.39 -7.73 3.53
N PRO A 177 9.13 -7.30 3.72
CA PRO A 177 8.79 -6.24 4.66
C PRO A 177 8.74 -6.76 6.10
N VAL A 178 9.10 -5.87 7.03
CA VAL A 178 8.84 -5.99 8.46
C VAL A 178 7.70 -5.05 8.82
N LEU A 179 6.63 -5.58 9.40
CA LEU A 179 5.41 -4.84 9.71
C LEU A 179 5.19 -4.67 11.20
N GLN A 180 4.62 -3.52 11.55
CA GLN A 180 3.96 -3.27 12.83
C GLN A 180 2.65 -2.52 12.53
N ASP A 181 1.52 -3.00 13.06
CA ASP A 181 0.20 -2.41 12.87
C ASP A 181 -0.11 -2.12 11.38
N GLY A 182 0.09 -3.14 10.54
CA GLY A 182 -0.16 -3.08 9.09
C GLY A 182 0.81 -2.22 8.26
N LYS A 183 1.78 -1.56 8.89
CA LYS A 183 2.70 -0.63 8.22
C LYS A 183 4.12 -1.15 8.17
N VAL A 184 4.86 -0.79 7.12
CA VAL A 184 6.26 -1.21 6.96
C VAL A 184 7.16 -0.38 7.87
N VAL A 185 7.76 -1.04 8.85
CA VAL A 185 8.74 -0.46 9.79
C VAL A 185 10.18 -0.87 9.46
N GLY A 186 10.38 -1.82 8.53
CA GLY A 186 11.69 -2.15 8.00
C GLY A 186 11.65 -3.08 6.79
N VAL A 187 12.82 -3.32 6.20
CA VAL A 187 13.05 -4.28 5.10
C VAL A 187 14.09 -5.28 5.56
N ILE A 188 13.78 -6.58 5.49
CA ILE A 188 14.70 -7.65 5.88
C ILE A 188 15.91 -7.59 4.94
N THR A 189 17.11 -7.49 5.49
CA THR A 189 18.35 -7.39 4.71
C THR A 189 19.25 -8.59 4.91
N ASP A 190 19.25 -9.21 6.09
CA ASP A 190 20.12 -10.35 6.38
C ASP A 190 19.52 -11.20 7.49
N THR A 191 19.99 -12.44 7.63
CA THR A 191 19.62 -13.32 8.74
C THR A 191 20.80 -14.23 9.09
N ASP A 192 21.04 -14.38 10.39
CA ASP A 192 21.85 -15.48 10.93
C ASP A 192 20.97 -16.44 11.75
N ASP A 193 21.58 -17.45 12.38
CA ASP A 193 20.85 -18.46 13.17
C ASP A 193 20.06 -17.86 14.35
N GLN A 194 20.48 -16.69 14.86
CA GLN A 194 19.97 -16.09 16.08
C GLN A 194 19.23 -14.77 15.86
N THR A 195 19.51 -14.08 14.75
CA THR A 195 19.07 -12.71 14.53
C THR A 195 18.66 -12.51 13.08
N THR A 196 17.49 -11.89 12.89
CA THR A 196 17.11 -11.31 11.60
C THR A 196 17.42 -9.81 11.63
N TYR A 197 18.08 -9.31 10.60
CA TYR A 197 18.44 -7.90 10.43
C TYR A 197 17.51 -7.25 9.43
N ALA A 198 17.04 -6.05 9.75
CA ALA A 198 16.24 -5.25 8.84
C ALA A 198 16.68 -3.78 8.83
N ALA A 199 16.84 -3.22 7.64
CA ALA A 199 16.97 -1.77 7.48
C ALA A 199 15.67 -1.10 7.93
N ASN A 200 15.75 -0.12 8.82
CA ASN A 200 14.54 0.56 9.30
C ASN A 200 13.86 1.37 8.17
N ALA A 201 12.55 1.58 8.32
CA ALA A 201 11.71 2.24 7.33
C ALA A 201 12.15 3.67 6.96
N ARG A 202 12.74 4.43 7.88
CA ARG A 202 13.25 5.77 7.58
C ARG A 202 14.39 5.70 6.56
N VAL A 203 15.38 4.86 6.83
CA VAL A 203 16.55 4.68 5.96
C VAL A 203 16.15 4.08 4.62
N ALA A 204 15.25 3.09 4.62
CA ALA A 204 14.71 2.51 3.39
C ALA A 204 13.99 3.57 2.54
N ARG A 205 13.12 4.38 3.15
CA ARG A 205 12.41 5.47 2.46
C ARG A 205 13.37 6.51 1.88
N GLU A 206 14.32 6.96 2.68
CA GLU A 206 15.32 7.96 2.27
C GLU A 206 16.20 7.47 1.12
N ALA A 207 16.61 6.19 1.14
CA ALA A 207 17.36 5.58 0.04
C ALA A 207 16.53 5.55 -1.26
N LEU A 208 15.29 5.08 -1.18
CA LEU A 208 14.37 5.02 -2.32
C LEU A 208 14.13 6.42 -2.93
N GLU A 209 13.81 7.41 -2.10
CA GLU A 209 13.62 8.80 -2.52
C GLU A 209 14.89 9.39 -3.14
N GLY A 210 16.06 9.09 -2.56
CA GLY A 210 17.37 9.47 -3.10
C GLY A 210 17.66 8.88 -4.48
N TRP A 211 17.12 7.70 -4.78
CA TRP A 211 17.18 7.06 -6.10
C TRP A 211 16.06 7.51 -7.06
N GLY A 212 15.30 8.55 -6.68
CA GLY A 212 14.26 9.16 -7.50
C GLY A 212 12.92 8.41 -7.48
N VAL A 213 12.73 7.48 -6.55
CA VAL A 213 11.44 6.83 -6.33
C VAL A 213 10.48 7.82 -5.68
N ARG A 214 9.33 8.06 -6.31
CA ARG A 214 8.27 8.90 -5.75
C ARG A 214 7.26 8.01 -5.03
N LEU A 215 7.44 7.88 -3.72
CA LEU A 215 6.48 7.16 -2.88
C LEU A 215 5.19 7.97 -2.72
N CYS A 216 4.05 7.29 -2.77
CA CYS A 216 2.78 7.96 -2.58
C CYS A 216 2.47 8.14 -1.09
N VAL A 217 2.20 9.40 -0.72
CA VAL A 217 1.72 9.78 0.62
C VAL A 217 0.34 10.40 0.42
N PRO A 218 -0.74 9.75 0.88
CA PRO A 218 -2.08 10.32 0.76
C PRO A 218 -2.22 11.51 1.70
N GLY A 219 -3.03 12.49 1.32
CA GLY A 219 -3.30 13.65 2.17
C GLY A 219 -3.28 14.99 1.43
N PRO A 220 -3.22 16.11 2.15
CA PRO A 220 -3.31 17.44 1.54
C PRO A 220 -2.23 17.68 0.50
N ALA A 221 -2.64 18.17 -0.68
CA ALA A 221 -1.76 18.44 -1.81
C ALA A 221 -1.65 19.94 -2.15
N GLY A 222 -2.36 20.79 -1.41
CA GLY A 222 -2.40 22.23 -1.60
C GLY A 222 -3.75 22.73 -2.12
N THR A 223 -3.78 24.00 -2.53
CA THR A 223 -4.99 24.68 -3.00
C THR A 223 -4.77 25.19 -4.41
N LEU A 224 -5.69 24.88 -5.32
CA LEU A 224 -5.73 25.41 -6.69
C LEU A 224 -7.10 26.05 -6.92
N ALA A 225 -7.12 27.28 -7.44
CA ALA A 225 -8.36 28.04 -7.65
C ALA A 225 -9.30 28.12 -6.41
N GLY A 226 -8.73 28.14 -5.21
CA GLY A 226 -9.50 28.14 -3.97
C GLY A 226 -10.14 26.80 -3.60
N ILE A 227 -9.81 25.71 -4.29
CA ILE A 227 -10.20 24.33 -3.96
C ILE A 227 -9.01 23.64 -3.28
N GLU A 228 -9.22 23.12 -2.08
CA GLU A 228 -8.24 22.26 -1.42
C GLU A 228 -8.26 20.87 -2.05
N TYR A 229 -7.11 20.38 -2.49
CA TYR A 229 -6.97 19.05 -3.07
C TYR A 229 -6.33 18.09 -2.09
N VAL A 230 -6.78 16.84 -2.14
CA VAL A 230 -6.14 15.71 -1.48
C VAL A 230 -5.55 14.78 -2.54
N ARG A 231 -4.34 14.29 -2.29
CA ARG A 231 -3.67 13.27 -3.08
C ARG A 231 -4.23 11.91 -2.70
N ILE A 232 -4.71 11.18 -3.70
CA ILE A 232 -5.13 9.79 -3.60
C ILE A 232 -4.04 8.94 -4.24
N CYS A 233 -3.59 7.94 -3.49
CA CYS A 233 -2.60 7.01 -4.00
C CYS A 233 -3.21 6.02 -4.99
N PRO A 234 -2.40 5.43 -5.87
CA PRO A 234 -2.89 4.35 -6.71
C PRO A 234 -3.42 3.21 -5.84
N GLY A 235 -4.26 2.35 -6.41
CA GLY A 235 -4.79 1.21 -5.68
C GLY A 235 -5.76 0.41 -6.53
N THR A 236 -5.98 -0.85 -6.14
CA THR A 236 -7.05 -1.68 -6.69
C THR A 236 -8.09 -1.95 -5.61
N PHE A 237 -9.36 -1.85 -5.99
CA PHE A 237 -10.48 -2.13 -5.10
C PHE A 237 -11.62 -2.81 -5.86
N ALA A 238 -12.46 -3.53 -5.11
CA ALA A 238 -13.68 -4.12 -5.63
C ALA A 238 -14.75 -3.03 -5.80
N MET A 239 -15.20 -2.83 -7.02
CA MET A 239 -16.23 -1.84 -7.37
C MET A 239 -17.46 -2.53 -7.94
N GLY A 240 -18.64 -2.02 -7.60
CA GLY A 240 -19.93 -2.62 -7.92
C GLY A 240 -20.52 -3.44 -6.77
N SER A 241 -21.72 -3.94 -6.99
CA SER A 241 -22.56 -4.61 -6.01
C SER A 241 -22.50 -6.13 -6.13
N ALA A 242 -22.61 -6.81 -4.99
CA ALA A 242 -22.65 -8.27 -4.96
C ALA A 242 -23.87 -8.80 -5.74
N PRO A 243 -23.76 -9.93 -6.47
CA PRO A 243 -24.88 -10.47 -7.25
C PRO A 243 -26.14 -10.78 -6.43
N ALA A 244 -26.00 -10.94 -5.11
CA ALA A 244 -27.10 -11.22 -4.18
C ALA A 244 -27.72 -9.95 -3.57
N ASP A 245 -27.18 -8.76 -3.87
CA ASP A 245 -27.79 -7.51 -3.42
C ASP A 245 -29.05 -7.22 -4.22
N ARG A 246 -30.20 -7.43 -3.58
CA ARG A 246 -31.53 -7.22 -4.17
C ARG A 246 -31.86 -5.74 -4.45
N PHE A 247 -31.02 -4.82 -3.98
CA PHE A 247 -31.17 -3.39 -4.24
C PHE A 247 -30.23 -2.88 -5.33
N ALA A 248 -29.31 -3.73 -5.83
CA ALA A 248 -28.42 -3.33 -6.89
C ALA A 248 -29.21 -3.11 -8.20
N GLU A 249 -28.91 -2.00 -8.88
CA GLU A 249 -29.39 -1.78 -10.24
C GLU A 249 -28.60 -2.64 -11.25
N ASP A 250 -29.16 -2.84 -12.45
CA ASP A 250 -28.57 -3.75 -13.44
C ASP A 250 -27.15 -3.31 -13.87
N ASP A 251 -26.84 -2.02 -13.80
CA ASP A 251 -25.54 -1.43 -14.12
C ASP A 251 -24.56 -1.38 -12.93
N GLU A 252 -25.02 -1.70 -11.72
CA GLU A 252 -24.17 -1.79 -10.53
C GLU A 252 -23.50 -3.16 -10.37
N THR A 253 -23.85 -4.15 -11.21
CA THR A 253 -23.31 -5.52 -11.15
C THR A 253 -22.54 -5.90 -12.43
N PRO A 254 -21.58 -6.85 -12.39
CA PRO A 254 -21.04 -7.54 -11.21
C PRO A 254 -19.93 -6.74 -10.51
N ILE A 255 -19.56 -7.18 -9.30
CA ILE A 255 -18.29 -6.77 -8.69
C ILE A 255 -17.13 -7.01 -9.67
N ARG A 256 -16.34 -5.97 -9.89
CA ARG A 256 -15.11 -6.01 -10.68
C ARG A 256 -13.97 -5.35 -9.92
N GLN A 257 -12.75 -5.85 -10.11
CA GLN A 257 -11.57 -5.18 -9.60
C GLN A 257 -11.24 -3.98 -10.49
N VAL A 258 -11.00 -2.82 -9.87
CA VAL A 258 -10.69 -1.58 -10.56
C VAL A 258 -9.41 -0.98 -10.00
N THR A 259 -8.44 -0.76 -10.89
CA THR A 259 -7.17 -0.11 -10.54
C THR A 259 -7.19 1.34 -10.98
N VAL A 260 -6.95 2.24 -10.03
CA VAL A 260 -6.73 3.68 -10.30
C VAL A 260 -5.25 4.02 -10.16
N SER A 261 -4.78 4.94 -11.00
CA SER A 261 -3.45 5.54 -10.83
C SER A 261 -3.48 6.61 -9.73
N GLU A 262 -2.33 7.16 -9.36
CA GLU A 262 -2.29 8.33 -8.48
C GLU A 262 -3.06 9.51 -9.09
N PHE A 263 -3.88 10.19 -8.29
CA PHE A 263 -4.58 11.41 -8.71
C PHE A 263 -4.80 12.38 -7.54
N TRP A 264 -5.31 13.56 -7.85
CA TRP A 264 -5.73 14.56 -6.88
C TRP A 264 -7.22 14.82 -7.06
N ILE A 265 -7.96 14.85 -5.95
CA ILE A 265 -9.39 15.17 -5.94
C ILE A 265 -9.65 16.33 -4.97
N GLY A 266 -10.64 17.16 -5.28
CA GLY A 266 -11.09 18.19 -4.35
C GLY A 266 -11.51 17.53 -3.03
N ARG A 267 -11.06 18.08 -1.89
CA ARG A 267 -11.42 17.58 -0.56
C ARG A 267 -12.93 17.57 -0.33
N THR A 268 -13.63 18.50 -0.98
CA THR A 268 -15.09 18.62 -0.97
C THR A 268 -15.58 18.84 -2.40
N GLU A 269 -16.88 18.68 -2.62
CA GLU A 269 -17.52 19.14 -3.85
C GLU A 269 -17.31 20.64 -4.05
N VAL A 270 -17.36 21.07 -5.32
CA VAL A 270 -17.28 22.48 -5.68
C VAL A 270 -18.44 23.24 -5.03
N THR A 271 -18.09 24.23 -4.23
CA THR A 271 -19.06 25.08 -3.53
C THR A 271 -19.74 26.08 -4.47
N ASN A 272 -20.89 26.61 -4.06
CA ASN A 272 -21.56 27.70 -4.77
C ASN A 272 -20.65 28.92 -4.99
N ALA A 273 -19.82 29.28 -4.01
CA ALA A 273 -18.87 30.38 -4.12
C ALA A 273 -17.79 30.12 -5.19
N GLN A 274 -17.22 28.91 -5.21
CA GLN A 274 -16.23 28.51 -6.22
C GLN A 274 -16.87 28.46 -7.61
N PHE A 275 -18.04 27.83 -7.76
CA PHE A 275 -18.73 27.74 -9.05
C PHE A 275 -19.06 29.12 -9.65
N ARG A 276 -19.36 30.12 -8.82
CA ARG A 276 -19.59 31.50 -9.28
C ARG A 276 -18.36 32.21 -9.82
N GLN A 277 -17.16 31.73 -9.54
CA GLN A 277 -15.94 32.21 -10.19
C GLN A 277 -15.94 31.85 -11.68
N PHE A 278 -16.47 30.67 -12.02
CA PHE A 278 -16.69 30.23 -13.39
C PHE A 278 -17.96 30.84 -14.02
N ARG A 279 -19.07 30.83 -13.28
CA ARG A 279 -20.38 31.34 -13.74
C ARG A 279 -20.97 32.36 -12.78
N PRO A 280 -20.60 33.65 -12.92
CA PRO A 280 -21.16 34.71 -12.11
C PRO A 280 -22.69 34.73 -12.15
N GLY A 281 -23.33 34.90 -10.99
CA GLY A 281 -24.79 34.97 -10.89
C GLY A 281 -25.53 33.63 -10.77
N HIS A 282 -24.85 32.47 -10.78
CA HIS A 282 -25.49 31.20 -10.46
C HIS A 282 -26.14 31.27 -9.05
N PRO A 283 -27.39 30.80 -8.86
CA PRO A 283 -28.04 30.87 -7.56
C PRO A 283 -27.31 29.97 -6.54
N ALA A 284 -26.91 30.53 -5.40
CA ALA A 284 -26.36 29.76 -4.28
C ALA A 284 -27.54 29.23 -3.49
N LYS A 285 -28.00 28.04 -3.86
CA LYS A 285 -29.02 27.36 -3.09
C LYS A 285 -28.41 26.99 -1.74
N ASP A 286 -29.09 27.36 -0.66
CA ASP A 286 -28.77 26.95 0.72
C ASP A 286 -27.45 27.51 1.31
N GLY A 287 -26.58 28.17 0.52
CA GLY A 287 -25.44 28.97 1.02
C GLY A 287 -24.17 28.86 0.17
N ASP A 288 -23.28 29.85 0.30
CA ASP A 288 -22.05 29.97 -0.52
C ASP A 288 -21.03 28.84 -0.29
N ALA A 289 -20.98 28.30 0.93
CA ALA A 289 -20.06 27.23 1.31
C ALA A 289 -20.61 25.81 1.05
N LEU A 290 -21.85 25.68 0.59
CA LEU A 290 -22.45 24.39 0.27
C LEU A 290 -22.14 23.96 -1.16
N PRO A 291 -22.17 22.64 -1.45
CA PRO A 291 -22.01 22.12 -2.80
C PRO A 291 -22.96 22.81 -3.78
N VAL A 292 -22.44 23.14 -4.96
CA VAL A 292 -23.27 23.65 -6.05
C VAL A 292 -24.23 22.55 -6.51
N VAL A 293 -25.49 22.91 -6.71
CA VAL A 293 -26.54 22.00 -7.17
C VAL A 293 -27.29 22.61 -8.36
N LYS A 294 -28.09 21.80 -9.05
CA LYS A 294 -28.84 22.20 -10.27
C LYS A 294 -27.94 22.66 -11.42
N VAL A 295 -26.76 22.06 -11.52
CA VAL A 295 -25.86 22.22 -12.65
C VAL A 295 -25.99 21.01 -13.57
N THR A 296 -25.87 21.21 -14.87
CA THR A 296 -25.75 20.12 -15.84
C THR A 296 -24.36 19.50 -15.77
N TRP A 297 -24.21 18.25 -16.24
CA TRP A 297 -22.90 17.60 -16.35
C TRP A 297 -21.90 18.45 -17.14
N SER A 298 -22.33 19.06 -18.25
CA SER A 298 -21.47 19.90 -19.09
C SER A 298 -20.99 21.16 -18.36
N GLU A 299 -21.84 21.76 -17.53
CA GLU A 299 -21.46 22.92 -16.72
C GLU A 299 -20.50 22.54 -15.60
N ALA A 300 -20.72 21.38 -14.95
CA ALA A 300 -19.82 20.86 -13.94
C ALA A 300 -18.44 20.54 -14.52
N ASN A 301 -18.39 19.90 -15.71
CA ASN A 301 -17.14 19.60 -16.40
C ASN A 301 -16.40 20.89 -16.80
N ALA A 302 -17.10 21.85 -17.42
CA ALA A 302 -16.51 23.12 -17.81
C ALA A 302 -16.00 23.93 -16.60
N ALA A 303 -16.69 23.87 -15.46
CA ALA A 303 -16.20 24.49 -14.23
C ALA A 303 -14.90 23.83 -13.75
N CYS A 304 -14.82 22.50 -13.71
CA CYS A 304 -13.60 21.78 -13.34
C CYS A 304 -12.43 22.12 -14.27
N GLU A 305 -12.67 22.16 -15.59
CA GLU A 305 -11.67 22.57 -16.58
C GLU A 305 -11.20 24.01 -16.36
N SER A 306 -12.11 24.93 -16.00
CA SER A 306 -11.76 26.33 -15.70
C SER A 306 -10.84 26.47 -14.48
N PHE A 307 -10.87 25.50 -13.57
CA PHE A 307 -9.97 25.42 -12.40
C PHE A 307 -8.68 24.64 -12.69
N GLY A 308 -8.47 24.16 -13.92
CA GLY A 308 -7.31 23.36 -14.32
C GLY A 308 -7.41 21.88 -13.95
N GLY A 309 -8.61 21.40 -13.59
CA GLY A 309 -8.90 20.00 -13.29
C GLY A 309 -9.85 19.35 -14.31
N ARG A 310 -10.44 18.24 -13.91
CA ARG A 310 -11.53 17.53 -14.63
C ARG A 310 -12.48 16.91 -13.61
N LEU A 311 -13.65 16.47 -14.06
CA LEU A 311 -14.47 15.57 -13.23
C LEU A 311 -13.71 14.26 -12.97
N PRO A 312 -13.85 13.68 -11.75
CA PRO A 312 -13.36 12.34 -11.49
C PRO A 312 -14.12 11.34 -12.35
N THR A 313 -13.47 10.23 -12.69
CA THR A 313 -14.18 9.04 -13.17
C THR A 313 -14.98 8.41 -12.02
N GLU A 314 -15.95 7.55 -12.33
CA GLU A 314 -16.67 6.76 -11.32
C GLU A 314 -15.71 6.06 -10.35
N ALA A 315 -14.68 5.40 -10.89
CA ALA A 315 -13.66 4.70 -10.11
C ALA A 315 -12.77 5.60 -9.25
N GLU A 316 -12.67 6.89 -9.56
CA GLU A 316 -11.92 7.86 -8.75
C GLU A 316 -12.81 8.52 -7.68
N TRP A 317 -14.12 8.34 -7.78
CA TRP A 317 -15.11 8.87 -6.84
C TRP A 317 -15.43 7.88 -5.71
N GLU A 318 -15.54 6.59 -6.03
CA GLU A 318 -15.68 5.48 -5.07
C GLU A 318 -14.42 5.28 -4.21
#